data_AF-A0A9D9ZW47-F1
#
_entry.id   AF-A0A9D9ZW47-F1
#
_cell.length_a   1.000
_cell.length_b   1.000
_cell.length_c   1.000
_cell.angle_alpha   90.00
_cell.angle_beta   90.00
_cell.angle_gamma   90.00
#
_symmetry.space_group_name_H-M   'P 1'
#
loop_
_entity.id
_entity.type
_entity.pdbx_description
1 polymer ?
#
loop_
_entity_poly.entity_id
_entity_poly.type
_entity_poly.pdbx_seq_one_letter_code
_entity_poly.pdbx_strand_id
1 'polypeptide(L)' 'MILESNVALAAYNTFHIAACAHQLIRIASDSDVQQLLANTVLRTQKKFILGGGSNIVIQGDIEALVLKMEIKGIQLLA' A
#
# COMPACT_ATOMS: atom_id res chain seq x y z
N MET A 1 -9.63 -0.60 7.31
CA MET A 1 -8.42 -1.26 6.77
C MET A 1 -8.68 -2.73 6.42
N ILE A 2 -8.26 -3.20 5.23
CA ILE A 2 -8.30 -4.61 4.79
C ILE A 2 -6.88 -5.03 4.40
N LEU A 3 -6.48 -6.25 4.82
CA LEU A 3 -5.21 -6.87 4.43
C LEU A 3 -5.45 -7.84 3.27
N GLU A 4 -4.90 -7.52 2.11
CA GLU A 4 -4.93 -8.33 0.89
C GLU A 4 -3.64 -9.15 0.76
N SER A 5 -3.74 -10.37 0.22
CA SER A 5 -2.60 -11.26 0.01
C SER A 5 -2.33 -11.48 -1.48
N ASN A 6 -1.05 -11.58 -1.85
CA ASN A 6 -0.59 -11.90 -3.20
C ASN A 6 -1.21 -11.00 -4.30
N VAL A 7 -1.03 -9.69 -4.15
CA VAL A 7 -1.62 -8.68 -5.04
C VAL A 7 -0.66 -8.35 -6.18
N ALA A 8 -1.10 -8.50 -7.43
CA ALA A 8 -0.34 -8.10 -8.60
C ALA A 8 -0.13 -6.57 -8.64
N LEU A 9 1.11 -6.13 -8.84
CA LEU A 9 1.52 -4.73 -8.79
C LEU A 9 1.67 -4.04 -10.15
N ALA A 10 1.50 -4.78 -11.25
CA ALA A 10 1.63 -4.22 -12.60
C ALA A 10 0.68 -3.03 -12.85
N ALA A 11 -0.52 -3.06 -12.28
CA ALA A 11 -1.49 -1.96 -12.37
C ALA A 11 -1.19 -0.78 -11.41
N TYR A 12 -0.18 -0.88 -10.55
CA TYR A 12 0.14 0.11 -9.53
C TYR A 12 1.53 0.74 -9.71
N ASN A 13 2.16 0.54 -10.86
CA ASN A 13 3.38 1.24 -11.26
C ASN A 13 3.32 1.59 -12.76
N THR A 14 3.81 2.78 -13.14
CA THR A 14 3.64 3.28 -14.52
C THR A 14 4.49 2.56 -15.56
N PHE A 15 5.54 1.85 -15.12
CA PHE A 15 6.30 0.97 -16.01
C PHE A 15 5.59 -0.36 -16.30
N HIS A 16 4.47 -0.65 -15.62
CA HIS A 16 3.75 -1.92 -15.70
C HIS A 16 4.63 -3.14 -15.45
N ILE A 17 5.66 -2.99 -14.62
CA ILE A 17 6.56 -4.08 -14.25
C ILE A 17 5.74 -5.12 -13.49
N ALA A 18 5.79 -6.37 -13.97
CA ALA A 18 5.19 -7.50 -13.31
C ALA A 18 5.92 -7.79 -12.00
N ALA A 19 5.17 -7.71 -10.90
CA ALA A 19 5.62 -8.01 -9.55
C ALA A 19 4.39 -8.32 -8.68
N CYS A 20 4.59 -8.96 -7.54
CA CYS A 20 3.56 -9.28 -6.56
C CYS A 20 3.89 -8.63 -5.21
N ALA A 21 2.89 -8.09 -4.53
CA ALA A 21 2.96 -7.81 -3.10
C ALA A 21 2.43 -9.00 -2.32
N HIS A 22 3.25 -9.60 -1.46
CA HIS A 22 2.77 -10.68 -0.59
C HIS A 22 1.65 -10.21 0.33
N GLN A 23 1.75 -8.98 0.82
CA GLN A 23 0.74 -8.33 1.65
C GLN A 23 0.56 -6.88 1.21
N LEU A 24 -0.70 -6.46 1.03
CA LEU A 24 -1.06 -5.09 0.67
C LEU A 24 -2.22 -4.59 1.53
N ILE A 25 -2.11 -3.34 1.97
CA ILE A 25 -3.18 -2.59 2.62
C ILE A 25 -3.37 -1.28 1.85
N ARG A 26 -4.62 -0.95 1.52
CA ARG A 26 -5.00 0.36 0.99
C ARG A 26 -5.29 1.30 2.16
N ILE A 27 -4.63 2.45 2.14
CA ILE A 27 -4.80 3.52 3.12
C ILE A 27 -5.64 4.61 2.47
N ALA A 28 -6.95 4.63 2.77
CA ALA A 28 -7.90 5.58 2.21
C ALA A 28 -8.24 6.72 3.17
N SER A 29 -7.88 6.60 4.45
CA SER A 29 -8.13 7.59 5.50
C SER A 29 -7.07 7.55 6.60
N ASP A 30 -7.03 8.59 7.43
CA ASP A 30 -6.18 8.63 8.64
C ASP A 30 -6.57 7.52 9.63
N SER A 31 -7.85 7.11 9.65
CA SER A 31 -8.33 6.00 10.49
C SER A 31 -7.66 4.68 10.13
N ASP A 32 -7.38 4.43 8.85
CA ASP A 32 -6.68 3.20 8.43
C ASP A 32 -5.25 3.17 8.98
N VAL A 33 -4.56 4.33 9.04
CA VAL A 33 -3.23 4.43 9.65
C VAL A 33 -3.31 4.16 11.15
N GLN A 34 -4.30 4.70 11.84
CA GLN A 34 -4.50 4.42 13.27
C GLN A 34 -4.77 2.93 13.53
N GLN A 35 -5.61 2.28 12.70
CA GLN A 35 -5.86 0.84 12.77
C GLN A 35 -4.58 0.01 12.54
N LEU A 36 -3.76 0.42 11.56
CA LEU A 36 -2.47 -0.21 11.27
C LEU A 36 -1.52 -0.13 12.48
N LEU A 37 -1.40 1.05 13.09
CA LEU A 37 -0.52 1.30 14.23
C LEU A 37 -0.99 0.59 15.52
N ALA A 38 -2.31 0.43 15.69
CA ALA A 38 -2.90 -0.31 16.80
C ALA A 38 -2.65 -1.83 16.69
N ASN A 39 -2.47 -2.36 15.48
CA ASN A 39 -2.17 -3.78 15.28
C ASN A 39 -0.70 -4.09 15.64
N THR A 40 -0.49 -4.89 16.69
CA THR A 40 0.83 -5.20 17.24
C THR A 40 1.76 -5.95 16.28
N VAL A 41 1.20 -6.73 15.35
CA VAL A 41 1.95 -7.49 14.34
C VAL A 41 2.29 -6.58 13.17
N LEU A 42 1.27 -5.94 12.56
CA LEU A 42 1.45 -5.14 11.36
C LEU A 42 2.30 -3.89 11.61
N ARG A 43 2.19 -3.28 12.81
CA ARG A 43 2.97 -2.07 13.16
C ARG A 43 4.47 -2.31 13.16
N THR A 44 4.96 -3.54 13.36
CA THR A 44 6.40 -3.83 13.45
C THR A 44 6.98 -4.35 12.14
N GLN A 45 6.16 -4.86 11.22
CA GLN A 45 6.61 -5.35 9.92
C GLN A 45 7.35 -4.27 9.10
N LYS A 46 8.24 -4.69 8.18
CA LYS A 46 8.83 -3.77 7.20
C LYS A 46 7.71 -3.23 6.29
N LYS A 47 7.69 -1.92 6.07
CA LYS A 47 6.67 -1.26 5.23
C LYS A 47 7.29 -0.81 3.92
N PHE A 48 6.51 -0.91 2.86
CA PHE A 48 6.81 -0.34 1.56
C PHE A 48 5.68 0.62 1.19
N ILE A 49 5.99 1.91 1.07
CA ILE A 49 4.97 2.92 0.78
C ILE A 49 4.82 3.08 -0.73
N LEU A 50 3.61 2.86 -1.24
CA LEU A 50 3.30 2.97 -2.66
C LEU A 50 2.26 4.08 -2.90
N GLY A 51 2.70 5.16 -3.53
CA GLY A 51 1.82 6.21 -4.06
C GLY A 51 1.18 5.77 -5.38
N GLY A 52 1.20 6.63 -6.40
CA GLY A 52 0.76 6.28 -7.76
C GLY A 52 1.72 5.38 -8.55
N GLY A 53 2.93 5.13 -8.02
CA GLY A 53 3.92 4.26 -8.66
C GLY A 53 4.54 4.85 -9.94
N SER A 54 4.54 6.18 -10.09
CA SER A 54 5.07 6.87 -11.28
C SER A 54 6.58 7.12 -11.26
N ASN A 55 7.22 6.93 -10.11
CA ASN A 55 8.65 7.16 -9.92
C ASN A 55 9.28 5.99 -9.14
N ILE A 56 9.00 4.77 -9.59
CA ILE A 56 9.54 3.57 -8.97
C ILE A 56 9.85 2.51 -10.03
N VAL A 57 10.99 1.85 -9.87
CA VAL A 57 11.33 0.63 -10.58
C VAL A 57 11.26 -0.49 -9.57
N ILE A 58 10.33 -1.43 -9.78
CA ILE A 58 10.15 -2.58 -8.90
C ILE A 58 11.03 -3.71 -9.44
N GLN A 59 11.82 -4.33 -8.57
CA GLN A 59 12.64 -5.48 -8.91
C GLN A 59 12.13 -6.69 -8.12
N GLY A 60 11.47 -7.62 -8.81
CA GLY A 60 10.89 -8.82 -8.20
C GLY A 60 9.70 -8.52 -7.28
N ASP A 61 9.30 -9.53 -6.52
CA ASP A 61 8.18 -9.44 -5.59
C ASP A 61 8.57 -8.65 -4.33
N ILE A 62 7.57 -8.01 -3.70
CA ILE A 62 7.76 -7.18 -2.52
C ILE A 62 7.53 -8.00 -1.26
N GLU A 63 8.63 -8.36 -0.59
CA GLU A 63 8.68 -8.99 0.73
C GLU A 63 8.58 -7.96 1.87
N ALA A 64 7.51 -7.16 1.82
CA ALA A 64 7.17 -6.18 2.85
C ALA A 64 5.65 -5.93 2.82
N LEU A 65 5.13 -5.34 3.90
CA LEU A 65 3.76 -4.85 3.92
C LEU A 65 3.66 -3.63 3.01
N VAL A 66 3.01 -3.78 1.86
CA VAL A 66 2.78 -2.67 0.92
C VAL A 66 1.63 -1.83 1.45
N LEU A 67 1.90 -0.55 1.69
CA LEU A 67 0.87 0.45 2.03
C LEU A 67 0.59 1.27 0.77
N LYS A 68 -0.53 0.99 0.11
CA LYS A 68 -0.99 1.75 -1.05
C LYS A 68 -1.72 2.99 -0.55
N MET A 69 -1.11 4.16 -0.75
CA MET A 69 -1.68 5.44 -0.32
C MET A 69 -2.77 5.89 -1.30
N GLU A 70 -3.98 6.10 -0.80
CA GLU A 70 -5.18 6.48 -1.56
C GLU A 70 -5.97 7.62 -0.90
N ILE A 71 -5.41 8.27 0.13
CA ILE A 71 -5.95 9.52 0.70
C ILE A 71 -5.88 10.61 -0.38
N LYS A 72 -7.04 11.14 -0.80
CA LYS A 72 -7.14 12.08 -1.93
C LYS A 72 -6.71 13.51 -1.62
N GLY A 73 -6.59 13.87 -0.33
CA GLY A 73 -6.28 15.24 0.11
C GLY A 73 -7.39 16.26 -0.17
N ILE A 74 -8.57 15.80 -0.59
CA ILE A 74 -9.76 16.62 -0.87
C ILE A 74 -10.94 15.92 -0.20
N GLN A 75 -11.75 16.69 0.53
CA GLN A 75 -12.94 16.23 1.22
C GLN A 75 -14.12 17.12 0.85
N LEU A 76 -15.26 16.50 0.52
CA LEU A 76 -16.51 17.22 0.37
C LEU A 76 -17.04 17.57 1.76
N LEU A 77 -17.34 18.85 1.98
CA LEU A 77 -17.97 19.35 3.20
C LEU A 77 -19.48 19.52 2.95
N ALA A 78 -20.28 19.24 3.99
CA ALA A 78 -21.74 19.41 3.97
C ALA A 78 -22.15 20.88 4.12
#